data_AF-A0A672HBG2-F1
#
_entry.id   AF-A0A672HBG2-F1
#
_cell.length_a   1.000
_cell.length_b   1.000
_cell.length_c   1.000
_cell.angle_alpha   90.00
_cell.angle_beta   90.00
_cell.angle_gamma   90.00
#
_symmetry.space_group_name_H-M   'P 1'
#
loop_
_entity.id
_entity.type
_entity.pdbx_description
1 polymer ?
#
loop_
_entity_poly.entity_id
_entity_poly.type
_entity_poly.pdbx_seq_one_letter_code
_entity_poly.pdbx_strand_id
1 'polypeptide(L)'
;MNNKERSIHIVALGSECPGGVGTGEEILGQGQLQGGLLWSYLGHGALVGPCDLESSLHNPAFMEYTSRVFGDVTVVVRDCPSWDLLDSDWSSVRKVLEQADILVIKYSVTDKLAFQQVRNGYAPRLRPLLRHWGVPVILVAVGARLNDEGPPCTCPLCASDWSSCVPHSEGLQLSRDLGATYLELPSLNHVFVGRYFGSVLEYFMIQCLKHKAKERPEKRRGNKVNELRPPHLEQPGQTHITACNESRSHTASSLLVAEF
;
A
#
# COMPACT_ATOMS: atom_id res chain seq x y z
N MET A 1 -6.94 -1.03 22.58
CA MET A 1 -6.64 -0.38 21.29
C MET A 1 -6.99 -1.41 20.23
N ASN A 2 -7.77 -1.06 19.20
CA ASN A 2 -8.29 -2.06 18.26
C ASN A 2 -7.17 -2.60 17.37
N ASN A 3 -6.97 -3.92 17.35
CA ASN A 3 -5.92 -4.58 16.55
C ASN A 3 -5.98 -4.24 15.04
N LYS A 4 -7.16 -3.84 14.53
CA LYS A 4 -7.36 -3.44 13.13
C LYS A 4 -6.69 -2.11 12.73
N GLU A 5 -6.39 -1.23 13.69
CA GLU A 5 -5.77 0.08 13.43
C GLU A 5 -4.24 -0.01 13.30
N ARG A 6 -3.65 -1.10 13.79
CA ARG A 6 -2.21 -1.39 13.70
C ARG A 6 -1.94 -2.57 12.78
N SER A 7 -2.82 -2.82 11.81
CA SER A 7 -2.60 -3.82 10.78
C SER A 7 -2.35 -3.17 9.41
N ILE A 8 -1.44 -3.77 8.64
CA ILE A 8 -1.18 -3.44 7.24
C ILE A 8 -1.36 -4.71 6.42
N HIS A 9 -2.19 -4.63 5.39
CA HIS A 9 -2.45 -5.71 4.46
C HIS A 9 -1.67 -5.47 3.18
N ILE A 10 -0.71 -6.35 2.89
CA ILE A 10 0.09 -6.30 1.67
C ILE A 10 -0.37 -7.43 0.77
N VAL A 11 -0.75 -7.10 -0.45
CA VAL A 11 -1.01 -8.09 -1.49
C VAL A 11 0.13 -8.03 -2.49
N ALA A 12 0.62 -9.18 -2.91
CA ALA A 12 1.69 -9.30 -3.89
C ALA A 12 1.29 -10.20 -5.04
N LEU A 13 1.61 -9.76 -6.26
CA LEU A 13 1.27 -10.45 -7.50
C LEU A 13 2.50 -10.61 -8.39
N GLY A 14 2.66 -11.81 -8.95
CA GLY A 14 3.70 -12.16 -9.90
C GLY A 14 4.95 -12.78 -9.29
N SER A 15 5.95 -13.06 -10.12
CA SER A 15 7.14 -13.84 -9.73
C SER A 15 8.43 -13.14 -10.16
N GLU A 16 9.38 -13.05 -9.23
CA GLU A 16 10.76 -12.63 -9.42
C GLU A 16 11.70 -13.73 -9.94
N CYS A 17 11.23 -14.97 -10.06
CA CYS A 17 11.99 -16.10 -10.60
C CYS A 17 11.66 -16.34 -12.07
N PRO A 18 12.65 -16.39 -12.99
CA PRO A 18 12.41 -16.77 -14.38
C PRO A 18 12.06 -18.26 -14.45
N GLY A 19 10.88 -18.57 -14.97
CA GLY A 19 10.37 -19.95 -15.04
C GLY A 19 9.19 -20.18 -14.11
N GLY A 20 8.00 -19.76 -14.54
CA GLY A 20 6.82 -20.54 -14.24
C GLY A 20 6.86 -21.83 -15.09
N VAL A 21 6.45 -22.96 -14.52
CA VAL A 21 6.37 -24.28 -15.17
C VAL A 21 7.68 -25.07 -15.19
N GLY A 22 8.09 -25.57 -14.02
CA GLY A 22 8.61 -26.93 -13.98
C GLY A 22 7.45 -27.88 -14.30
N THR A 23 7.57 -28.66 -15.37
CA THR A 23 6.75 -29.86 -15.56
C THR A 23 7.06 -30.84 -14.44
N GLY A 24 6.29 -30.77 -13.36
CA GLY A 24 6.39 -31.63 -12.21
C GLY A 24 5.46 -31.11 -11.14
N GLU A 25 4.58 -31.96 -10.64
CA GLU A 25 3.81 -31.73 -9.42
C GLU A 25 4.75 -31.51 -8.22
N GLU A 26 5.36 -30.34 -8.13
CA GLU A 26 5.89 -29.85 -6.88
C GLU A 26 4.84 -28.88 -6.34
N ILE A 27 4.03 -29.42 -5.43
CA ILE A 27 3.21 -28.66 -4.47
C ILE A 27 3.92 -27.33 -4.20
N LEU A 28 3.31 -26.19 -4.58
CA LEU A 28 3.83 -24.83 -4.42
C LEU A 28 4.64 -24.71 -3.12
N GLY A 29 5.94 -24.94 -3.22
CA GLY A 29 6.74 -25.34 -2.09
C GLY A 29 7.11 -24.14 -1.25
N GLN A 30 7.04 -24.26 0.07
CA GLN A 30 7.64 -23.31 1.01
C GLN A 30 9.09 -22.92 0.61
N GLY A 31 9.82 -23.78 -0.13
CA GLY A 31 11.16 -23.52 -0.64
C GLY A 31 11.27 -22.40 -1.71
N GLN A 32 10.30 -22.24 -2.62
CA GLN A 32 10.34 -21.15 -3.63
C GLN A 32 10.07 -19.78 -2.98
N LEU A 33 9.28 -19.77 -1.90
CA LEU A 33 8.96 -18.57 -1.12
C LEU A 33 10.07 -18.17 -0.15
N GLN A 34 10.81 -19.15 0.40
CA GLN A 34 11.88 -18.87 1.36
C GLN A 34 13.04 -18.01 0.81
N GLY A 35 13.07 -17.76 -0.51
CA GLY A 35 13.97 -16.83 -1.18
C GLY A 35 13.29 -15.66 -1.92
N GLY A 36 11.96 -15.53 -1.83
CA GLY A 36 11.21 -14.50 -2.54
C GLY A 36 11.40 -13.09 -1.96
N LEU A 37 11.05 -12.06 -2.73
CA LEU A 37 11.29 -10.65 -2.39
C LEU A 37 10.70 -10.24 -1.03
N LEU A 38 9.40 -10.46 -0.86
CA LEU A 38 8.70 -10.09 0.37
C LEU A 38 9.08 -10.98 1.54
N TRP A 39 9.26 -12.28 1.31
CA TRP A 39 9.70 -13.20 2.36
C TRP A 39 11.11 -12.85 2.86
N SER A 40 12.03 -12.50 1.95
CA SER A 40 13.39 -12.10 2.30
C SER A 40 13.42 -10.87 3.22
N TYR A 41 12.40 -10.00 3.12
CA TYR A 41 12.29 -8.81 3.97
C TYR A 41 11.42 -9.03 5.22
N LEU A 42 10.19 -9.55 5.08
CA LEU A 42 9.19 -9.68 6.16
C LEU A 42 9.10 -11.08 6.78
N GLY A 43 9.67 -12.09 6.12
CA GLY A 43 9.54 -13.50 6.52
C GLY A 43 10.39 -13.88 7.74
N HIS A 44 11.38 -13.07 8.11
CA HIS A 44 12.20 -13.32 9.30
C HIS A 44 11.34 -13.23 10.56
N GLY A 45 11.09 -14.38 11.20
CA GLY A 45 10.23 -14.47 12.39
C GLY A 45 8.73 -14.41 12.10
N ALA A 46 8.33 -14.52 10.82
CA ALA A 46 6.92 -14.57 10.45
C ALA A 46 6.26 -15.87 10.90
N LEU A 47 5.01 -15.77 11.33
CA LEU A 47 4.16 -16.92 11.59
C LEU A 47 3.47 -17.28 10.27
N VAL A 48 3.82 -18.44 9.73
CA VAL A 48 3.07 -19.07 8.66
C VAL A 48 1.86 -19.74 9.31
N GLY A 49 0.73 -19.05 9.31
CA GLY A 49 -0.50 -19.57 9.88
C GLY A 49 -1.19 -20.52 8.91
N PRO A 50 -1.71 -21.68 9.36
CA PRO A 50 -2.86 -22.27 8.67
C PRO A 50 -4.01 -21.26 8.78
N CYS A 51 -4.74 -21.05 7.68
CA CYS A 51 -5.88 -20.14 7.65
C CYS A 51 -6.80 -20.42 8.83
N ASP A 52 -6.98 -19.43 9.71
CA ASP A 52 -8.03 -19.51 10.71
C ASP A 52 -9.35 -19.70 9.97
N LEU A 53 -9.95 -20.86 10.25
CA LEU A 53 -11.07 -21.49 9.56
C LEU A 53 -12.40 -20.72 9.76
N GLU A 54 -12.41 -19.40 9.64
CA GLU A 54 -13.62 -18.56 9.59
C GLU A 54 -13.42 -17.24 8.80
N SER A 55 -12.31 -17.07 8.07
CA SER A 55 -12.15 -15.92 7.16
C SER A 55 -12.70 -16.25 5.77
N SER A 56 -13.80 -15.59 5.37
CA SER A 56 -14.50 -15.75 4.08
C SER A 56 -13.69 -15.30 2.84
N LEU A 57 -12.38 -15.21 2.97
CA LEU A 57 -11.43 -14.64 2.02
C LEU A 57 -10.30 -15.62 1.67
N HIS A 58 -10.41 -16.88 2.11
CA HIS A 58 -9.46 -17.92 1.74
C HIS A 58 -9.49 -18.12 0.22
N ASN A 59 -8.37 -17.75 -0.43
CA ASN A 59 -8.14 -18.02 -1.83
C ASN A 59 -6.87 -18.86 -1.94
N PRO A 60 -6.95 -20.11 -2.45
CA PRO A 60 -5.81 -21.02 -2.50
C PRO A 60 -4.68 -20.52 -3.42
N ALA A 61 -4.94 -19.52 -4.26
CA ALA A 61 -3.92 -18.86 -5.07
C ALA A 61 -2.94 -18.00 -4.24
N PHE A 62 -3.31 -17.62 -3.01
CA PHE A 62 -2.52 -16.76 -2.15
C PHE A 62 -1.94 -17.54 -0.99
N MET A 63 -0.64 -17.37 -0.79
CA MET A 63 0.04 -17.79 0.43
C MET A 63 0.01 -16.63 1.42
N GLU A 64 -0.50 -16.91 2.63
CA GLU A 64 -0.65 -15.90 3.69
C GLU A 64 0.37 -16.13 4.81
N TYR A 65 1.04 -15.07 5.24
CA TYR A 65 1.84 -15.08 6.46
C TYR A 65 1.76 -13.73 7.17
N THR A 66 2.00 -13.77 8.48
CA THR A 66 1.94 -12.58 9.32
C THR A 66 3.30 -12.29 9.94
N SER A 67 3.71 -11.03 9.89
CA SER A 67 4.93 -10.52 10.51
C SER A 67 4.63 -9.34 11.43
N ARG A 68 5.60 -8.97 12.28
CA ARG A 68 5.52 -7.77 13.13
C ARG A 68 6.64 -6.81 12.75
N VAL A 69 6.27 -5.56 12.49
CA VAL A 69 7.19 -4.47 12.15
C VAL A 69 6.94 -3.29 13.08
N PHE A 70 7.90 -2.37 13.15
CA PHE A 70 7.80 -1.14 13.97
C PHE A 70 7.38 -1.39 15.43
N GLY A 71 7.79 -2.54 16.00
CA GLY A 71 7.44 -2.96 17.36
C GLY A 71 6.13 -3.73 17.45
N ASP A 72 5.00 -3.08 17.17
CA ASP A 72 3.66 -3.64 17.41
C ASP A 72 2.69 -3.57 16.23
N VAL A 73 3.18 -3.24 15.03
CA VAL A 73 2.37 -3.24 13.80
C VAL A 73 2.36 -4.64 13.20
N THR A 74 1.16 -5.18 13.02
CA THR A 74 0.93 -6.47 12.36
C THR A 74 0.91 -6.26 10.85
N VAL A 75 1.72 -7.02 10.11
CA VAL A 75 1.70 -7.03 8.64
C VAL A 75 1.18 -8.38 8.18
N VAL A 76 0.05 -8.38 7.48
CA VAL A 76 -0.51 -9.56 6.83
C VAL A 76 -0.12 -9.51 5.36
N VAL A 77 0.67 -10.48 4.91
CA VAL A 77 1.11 -10.58 3.52
C VAL A 77 0.34 -11.69 2.84
N ARG A 78 -0.23 -11.40 1.67
CA ARG A 78 -0.84 -12.36 0.75
C ARG A 78 -0.08 -12.33 -0.57
N ASP A 79 0.73 -13.35 -0.80
CA ASP A 79 1.60 -13.43 -1.98
C ASP A 79 1.04 -14.46 -2.99
N CYS A 80 0.84 -14.03 -4.23
CA CYS A 80 0.39 -14.86 -5.34
C CYS A 80 1.43 -14.83 -6.47
N PRO A 81 2.27 -15.88 -6.59
CA PRO A 81 3.36 -15.89 -7.55
C PRO A 81 2.92 -16.13 -9.00
N SER A 82 1.75 -16.76 -9.20
CA SER A 82 1.26 -17.14 -10.53
C SER A 82 0.09 -16.26 -10.96
N TRP A 83 0.27 -15.59 -12.10
CA TRP A 83 -0.79 -14.80 -12.71
C TRP A 83 -1.96 -15.68 -13.17
N ASP A 84 -1.71 -16.88 -13.67
CA ASP A 84 -2.74 -17.80 -14.18
C ASP A 84 -3.76 -18.22 -13.09
N LEU A 85 -3.31 -18.30 -11.84
CA LEU A 85 -4.20 -18.57 -10.70
C LEU A 85 -5.19 -17.43 -10.46
N LEU A 86 -4.88 -16.20 -10.91
CA LEU A 86 -5.77 -15.05 -10.77
C LEU A 86 -6.93 -15.08 -11.77
N ASP A 87 -6.74 -15.68 -12.93
CA ASP A 87 -7.78 -15.80 -13.96
C ASP A 87 -8.84 -16.84 -13.60
N SER A 88 -8.47 -17.85 -12.81
CA SER A 88 -9.37 -18.91 -12.37
C SER A 88 -10.50 -18.40 -11.45
N ASP A 89 -10.23 -17.41 -10.59
CA ASP A 89 -11.23 -16.80 -9.70
C ASP A 89 -10.95 -15.31 -9.47
N TRP A 90 -11.14 -14.52 -10.53
CA TRP A 90 -10.99 -13.07 -10.48
C TRP A 90 -11.90 -12.40 -9.42
N SER A 91 -13.06 -13.00 -9.12
CA SER A 91 -14.01 -12.45 -8.16
C SER A 91 -13.45 -12.47 -6.74
N SER A 92 -12.80 -13.57 -6.35
CA SER A 92 -12.12 -13.72 -5.07
C SER A 92 -10.85 -12.88 -5.01
N VAL A 93 -10.05 -12.89 -6.09
CA VAL A 93 -8.86 -12.05 -6.22
C VAL A 93 -9.19 -10.58 -6.00
N ARG A 94 -10.28 -10.08 -6.60
CA ARG A 94 -10.73 -8.70 -6.43
C ARG A 94 -11.03 -8.37 -4.97
N LYS A 95 -11.66 -9.27 -4.22
CA LYS A 95 -11.94 -9.08 -2.78
C LYS A 95 -10.66 -9.03 -1.94
N VAL A 96 -9.64 -9.81 -2.33
CA VAL A 96 -8.32 -9.76 -1.69
C VAL A 96 -7.64 -8.43 -1.97
N LEU A 97 -7.64 -7.98 -3.23
CA LEU A 97 -7.05 -6.71 -3.65
C LEU A 97 -7.73 -5.49 -3.04
N GLU A 98 -9.06 -5.53 -2.88
CA GLU A 98 -9.84 -4.46 -2.24
C GLU A 98 -9.44 -4.22 -0.78
N GLN A 99 -8.88 -5.23 -0.11
CA GLN A 99 -8.40 -5.13 1.26
C GLN A 99 -6.93 -4.74 1.37
N ALA A 100 -6.23 -4.59 0.25
CA ALA A 100 -4.82 -4.24 0.26
C ALA A 100 -4.64 -2.79 0.71
N ASP A 101 -3.77 -2.59 1.70
CA ASP A 101 -3.24 -1.27 2.03
C ASP A 101 -2.06 -0.90 1.10
N ILE A 102 -1.36 -1.91 0.58
CA ILE A 102 -0.24 -1.78 -0.36
C ILE A 102 -0.31 -2.94 -1.35
N LEU A 103 -0.17 -2.66 -2.64
CA LEU A 103 -0.02 -3.68 -3.68
C LEU A 103 1.43 -3.71 -4.17
N VAL A 104 2.03 -4.90 -4.19
CA VAL A 104 3.34 -5.15 -4.79
C VAL A 104 3.16 -5.98 -6.05
N ILE A 105 3.63 -5.50 -7.19
CA ILE A 105 3.67 -6.26 -8.43
C ILE A 105 5.13 -6.55 -8.73
N LYS A 106 5.49 -7.83 -8.89
CA LYS A 106 6.87 -8.28 -9.01
C LYS A 106 7.04 -9.14 -10.27
N TYR A 107 8.15 -8.93 -10.98
CA TYR A 107 8.48 -9.69 -12.19
C TYR A 107 9.98 -9.86 -12.35
N SER A 108 10.40 -10.95 -13.01
CA SER A 108 11.79 -11.14 -13.43
C SER A 108 12.09 -10.34 -14.70
N VAL A 109 13.22 -9.62 -14.71
CA VAL A 109 13.72 -8.90 -15.91
C VAL A 109 13.99 -9.86 -17.07
N THR A 110 14.28 -11.13 -16.79
CA THR A 110 14.55 -12.15 -17.81
C THR A 110 13.30 -12.94 -18.23
N ASP A 111 12.13 -12.67 -17.64
CA ASP A 111 10.86 -13.31 -18.03
C ASP A 111 9.97 -12.31 -18.79
N LYS A 112 10.34 -12.07 -20.06
CA LYS A 112 9.63 -11.10 -20.90
C LYS A 112 8.20 -11.53 -21.23
N LEU A 113 7.93 -12.83 -21.33
CA LEU A 113 6.59 -13.34 -21.63
C LEU A 113 5.63 -13.08 -20.47
N ALA A 114 6.02 -13.42 -19.25
CA ALA A 114 5.22 -13.11 -18.06
C ALA A 114 5.00 -11.59 -17.94
N PHE A 115 6.04 -10.78 -18.17
CA PHE A 115 5.92 -9.33 -18.16
C PHE A 115 4.89 -8.82 -19.20
N GLN A 116 4.90 -9.36 -20.42
CA GLN A 116 3.94 -8.96 -21.46
C GLN A 116 2.50 -9.34 -21.10
N GLN A 117 2.28 -10.48 -20.44
CA GLN A 117 0.96 -10.84 -19.93
C GLN A 117 0.47 -9.85 -18.86
N VAL A 118 1.35 -9.43 -17.95
CA VAL A 118 1.03 -8.39 -16.96
C VAL A 118 0.69 -7.09 -17.66
N ARG A 119 1.55 -6.61 -18.55
CA ARG A 119 1.37 -5.33 -19.24
C ARG A 119 0.10 -5.29 -20.09
N ASN A 120 -0.15 -6.33 -20.88
CA ASN A 120 -1.21 -6.32 -21.88
C ASN A 120 -2.54 -6.89 -21.36
N GLY A 121 -2.50 -7.80 -20.39
CA GLY A 121 -3.68 -8.48 -19.84
C GLY A 121 -4.13 -7.92 -18.49
N TYR A 122 -3.27 -8.00 -17.47
CA TYR A 122 -3.66 -7.69 -16.09
C TYR A 122 -3.65 -6.19 -15.77
N ALA A 123 -2.67 -5.43 -16.27
CA ALA A 123 -2.54 -4.01 -15.95
C ALA A 123 -3.76 -3.18 -16.39
N PRO A 124 -4.36 -3.37 -17.59
CA PRO A 124 -5.61 -2.69 -17.94
C PRO A 124 -6.79 -3.02 -17.01
N ARG A 125 -6.83 -4.24 -16.44
CA ARG A 125 -7.87 -4.68 -15.49
C ARG A 125 -7.63 -4.11 -14.09
N LEU A 126 -6.38 -4.03 -13.66
CA LEU A 126 -5.99 -3.54 -12.34
C LEU A 126 -6.08 -2.01 -12.24
N ARG A 127 -5.62 -1.29 -13.27
CA ARG A 127 -5.56 0.18 -13.30
C ARG A 127 -6.84 0.90 -12.82
N PRO A 128 -8.06 0.58 -13.31
CA PRO A 128 -9.26 1.26 -12.83
C PRO A 128 -9.56 0.97 -11.36
N LEU A 129 -9.28 -0.25 -10.91
CA LEU A 129 -9.50 -0.67 -9.52
C LEU A 129 -8.54 0.06 -8.56
N LEU A 130 -7.26 0.11 -8.91
CA LEU A 130 -6.23 0.78 -8.12
C LEU A 130 -6.49 2.27 -7.97
N ARG A 131 -6.96 2.92 -9.05
CA ARG A 131 -7.38 4.33 -9.01
C ARG A 131 -8.60 4.55 -8.14
N HIS A 132 -9.55 3.63 -8.17
CA HIS A 132 -10.77 3.74 -7.36
C HIS A 132 -10.48 3.53 -5.87
N TRP A 133 -9.66 2.55 -5.53
CA TRP A 133 -9.32 2.23 -4.14
C TRP A 133 -8.24 3.12 -3.54
N GLY A 134 -7.47 3.84 -4.37
CA GLY A 134 -6.37 4.70 -3.90
C GLY A 134 -5.20 3.93 -3.29
N VAL A 135 -5.08 2.63 -3.59
CA VAL A 135 -4.06 1.75 -3.02
C VAL A 135 -2.70 2.08 -3.65
N PRO A 136 -1.66 2.38 -2.85
CA PRO A 136 -0.31 2.58 -3.37
C PRO A 136 0.24 1.29 -3.98
N VAL A 137 0.89 1.41 -5.13
CA VAL A 137 1.46 0.29 -5.89
C VAL A 137 2.97 0.42 -5.98
N ILE A 138 3.68 -0.68 -5.71
CA ILE A 138 5.12 -0.81 -5.90
C ILE A 138 5.33 -1.84 -7.01
N LEU A 139 5.89 -1.42 -8.15
CA LEU A 139 6.27 -2.31 -9.24
C LEU A 139 7.77 -2.61 -9.12
N VAL A 140 8.12 -3.88 -8.95
CA VAL A 140 9.49 -4.33 -8.72
C VAL A 140 9.94 -5.27 -9.84
N ALA A 141 10.98 -4.86 -10.55
CA ALA A 141 11.69 -5.72 -11.49
C ALA A 141 12.91 -6.33 -10.78
N VAL A 142 13.12 -7.64 -10.92
CA VAL A 142 14.25 -8.32 -10.29
C VAL A 142 15.12 -8.99 -11.35
N GLY A 143 16.43 -8.84 -11.23
CA GLY A 143 17.42 -9.49 -12.08
C GLY A 143 18.26 -8.52 -12.90
N ALA A 144 19.10 -9.09 -13.74
CA ALA A 144 19.97 -8.36 -14.66
C ALA A 144 19.69 -8.82 -16.10
N ARG A 145 19.82 -7.88 -17.04
CA ARG A 145 19.62 -8.14 -18.47
C ARG A 145 20.80 -8.93 -18.99
N LEU A 146 20.54 -10.01 -19.72
CA LEU A 146 21.56 -10.87 -20.28
C LEU A 146 22.00 -10.33 -21.64
N ASN A 147 23.30 -10.41 -21.92
CA ASN A 147 23.89 -10.11 -23.22
C ASN A 147 24.52 -11.40 -23.73
N ASP A 148 24.29 -11.77 -24.99
CA ASP A 148 24.81 -13.03 -25.56
C ASP A 148 26.34 -13.16 -25.49
N GLU A 149 27.06 -12.03 -25.59
CA GLU A 149 28.53 -11.99 -25.55
C GLU A 149 29.11 -11.15 -24.39
N GLY A 150 28.26 -10.66 -23.48
CA GLY A 150 28.66 -9.68 -22.47
C GLY A 150 28.19 -10.01 -21.05
N PRO A 151 28.76 -9.36 -20.02
CA PRO A 151 28.31 -9.55 -18.66
C PRO A 151 26.84 -9.11 -18.50
N PRO A 152 26.10 -9.69 -17.53
CA PRO A 152 24.76 -9.23 -17.17
C PRO A 152 24.78 -7.74 -16.80
N CYS A 153 23.78 -7.00 -17.26
CA CYS A 153 23.74 -5.55 -17.12
C CYS A 153 22.47 -5.08 -16.40
N THR A 154 22.64 -4.14 -15.48
CA THR A 154 21.55 -3.49 -14.74
C THR A 154 21.36 -2.03 -15.14
N CYS A 155 22.13 -1.53 -16.11
CA CYS A 155 22.04 -0.15 -16.55
C CYS A 155 20.68 0.14 -17.19
N PRO A 156 20.01 1.24 -16.82
CA PRO A 156 18.75 1.67 -17.46
C PRO A 156 18.88 1.94 -18.96
N LEU A 157 20.08 2.28 -19.42
CA LEU A 157 20.42 2.55 -20.82
C LEU A 157 20.89 1.31 -21.57
N CYS A 158 20.81 0.12 -20.96
CA CYS A 158 21.32 -1.08 -21.59
C CYS A 158 20.53 -1.45 -22.84
N ALA A 159 21.25 -1.65 -23.94
CA ALA A 159 20.73 -2.16 -25.21
C ALA A 159 20.88 -3.68 -25.34
N SER A 160 21.00 -4.41 -24.21
CA SER A 160 20.94 -5.88 -24.15
C SER A 160 19.85 -6.43 -25.02
N ASP A 161 19.97 -7.66 -25.51
CA ASP A 161 19.01 -8.23 -26.44
C ASP A 161 17.56 -8.01 -25.97
N TRP A 162 16.92 -7.00 -26.56
CA TRP A 162 15.55 -6.61 -26.24
C TRP A 162 14.60 -7.74 -26.58
N SER A 163 15.03 -8.77 -27.32
CA SER A 163 14.19 -9.93 -27.63
C SER A 163 13.87 -10.75 -26.38
N SER A 164 14.83 -10.92 -25.46
CA SER A 164 14.73 -11.87 -24.34
C SER A 164 14.46 -11.23 -22.98
N CYS A 165 14.95 -10.01 -22.74
CA CYS A 165 14.81 -9.31 -21.47
C CYS A 165 13.81 -8.15 -21.54
N VAL A 166 13.27 -7.76 -20.39
CA VAL A 166 12.44 -6.56 -20.23
C VAL A 166 13.33 -5.32 -20.18
N PRO A 167 13.24 -4.39 -21.14
CA PRO A 167 14.01 -3.16 -21.10
C PRO A 167 13.46 -2.23 -20.01
N HIS A 168 14.32 -1.37 -19.47
CA HIS A 168 13.98 -0.44 -18.39
C HIS A 168 12.79 0.47 -18.76
N SER A 169 12.77 0.94 -20.01
CA SER A 169 11.71 1.80 -20.54
C SER A 169 10.33 1.12 -20.51
N GLU A 170 10.25 -0.18 -20.76
CA GLU A 170 8.99 -0.92 -20.71
C GLU A 170 8.48 -1.07 -19.27
N GLY A 171 9.36 -1.40 -18.32
CA GLY A 171 9.02 -1.46 -16.90
C GLY A 171 8.57 -0.12 -16.35
N LEU A 172 9.29 0.96 -16.71
CA LEU A 172 8.94 2.32 -16.35
C LEU A 172 7.60 2.78 -16.98
N GLN A 173 7.31 2.35 -18.20
CA GLN A 173 6.04 2.66 -18.84
C GLN A 173 4.87 1.95 -18.12
N LEU A 174 5.03 0.67 -17.79
CA LEU A 174 4.04 -0.07 -17.02
C LEU A 174 3.78 0.57 -15.65
N SER A 175 4.83 1.06 -14.98
CA SER A 175 4.67 1.75 -13.70
C SER A 175 3.82 3.01 -13.84
N ARG A 176 4.01 3.80 -14.91
CA ARG A 176 3.19 4.99 -15.19
C ARG A 176 1.74 4.63 -15.48
N ASP A 177 1.50 3.55 -16.22
CA ASP A 177 0.16 3.10 -16.55
C ASP A 177 -0.62 2.69 -15.29
N LEU A 178 0.07 2.06 -14.33
CA LEU A 178 -0.49 1.65 -13.04
C LEU A 178 -0.52 2.75 -11.98
N GLY A 179 0.23 3.85 -12.16
CA GLY A 179 0.46 4.85 -11.12
C GLY A 179 1.34 4.33 -9.98
N ALA A 180 2.28 3.44 -10.31
CA ALA A 180 3.14 2.73 -9.36
C ALA A 180 4.51 3.39 -9.16
N THR A 181 5.10 3.17 -8.00
CA THR A 181 6.53 3.42 -7.74
C THR A 181 7.36 2.29 -8.33
N TYR A 182 8.31 2.61 -9.20
CA TYR A 182 9.11 1.61 -9.92
C TYR A 182 10.48 1.38 -9.28
N LEU A 183 10.86 0.11 -9.09
CA LEU A 183 12.16 -0.31 -8.57
C LEU A 183 12.75 -1.42 -9.45
N GLU A 184 14.03 -1.30 -9.78
CA GLU A 184 14.82 -2.42 -10.34
C GLU A 184 15.83 -2.89 -9.31
N LEU A 185 15.79 -4.19 -8.97
CA LEU A 185 16.73 -4.82 -8.06
C LEU A 185 17.63 -5.77 -8.87
N PRO A 186 18.97 -5.62 -8.82
CA PRO A 186 19.88 -6.52 -9.52
C PRO A 186 19.74 -8.00 -9.13
N SER A 187 19.39 -8.28 -7.87
CA SER A 187 19.21 -9.62 -7.32
C SER A 187 18.47 -9.57 -5.99
N LEU A 188 17.97 -10.73 -5.53
CA LEU A 188 17.33 -10.92 -4.23
C LEU A 188 18.33 -11.16 -3.12
N ASN A 189 19.26 -10.22 -2.92
CA ASN A 189 20.18 -10.28 -1.78
C ASN A 189 19.77 -9.32 -0.67
N HIS A 190 20.27 -9.54 0.54
CA HIS A 190 19.92 -8.76 1.73
C HIS A 190 20.21 -7.25 1.58
N VAL A 191 21.19 -6.86 0.75
CA VAL A 191 21.52 -5.45 0.52
C VAL A 191 20.42 -4.79 -0.31
N PHE A 192 20.08 -5.36 -1.47
CA PHE A 192 19.05 -4.79 -2.35
C PHE A 192 17.65 -4.89 -1.73
N VAL A 193 17.32 -6.05 -1.17
CA VAL A 193 16.02 -6.27 -0.54
C VAL A 193 15.88 -5.42 0.73
N GLY A 194 16.86 -5.46 1.64
CA GLY A 194 16.77 -4.76 2.92
C GLY A 194 16.87 -3.24 2.80
N ARG A 195 17.80 -2.72 2.00
CA ARG A 195 18.05 -1.27 1.94
C ARG A 195 17.24 -0.53 0.89
N TYR A 196 16.95 -1.15 -0.26
CA TYR A 196 16.27 -0.44 -1.35
C TYR A 196 14.79 -0.73 -1.33
N PHE A 197 14.40 -2.00 -1.45
CA PHE A 197 13.00 -2.39 -1.39
C PHE A 197 12.40 -2.12 -0.01
N GLY A 198 13.09 -2.54 1.06
CA GLY A 198 12.66 -2.37 2.45
C GLY A 198 12.34 -0.91 2.77
N SER A 199 13.25 0.03 2.48
CA SER A 199 13.01 1.45 2.78
C SER A 199 11.82 2.05 2.02
N VAL A 200 11.57 1.65 0.76
CA VAL A 200 10.39 2.09 0.01
C VAL A 200 9.12 1.48 0.60
N LEU A 201 9.16 0.20 0.94
CA LEU A 201 8.02 -0.49 1.54
C LEU A 201 7.67 0.10 2.92
N GLU A 202 8.67 0.32 3.78
CA GLU A 202 8.50 0.97 5.09
C GLU A 202 7.90 2.36 4.97
N TYR A 203 8.34 3.14 3.97
CA TYR A 203 7.75 4.45 3.70
C TYR A 203 6.24 4.32 3.44
N PHE A 204 5.82 3.41 2.55
CA PHE A 204 4.40 3.20 2.27
C PHE A 204 3.65 2.67 3.49
N MET A 205 4.22 1.75 4.27
CA MET A 205 3.62 1.27 5.51
C MET A 205 3.35 2.42 6.49
N ILE A 206 4.33 3.29 6.70
CA ILE A 206 4.20 4.46 7.56
C ILE A 206 3.12 5.42 7.03
N GLN A 207 3.07 5.66 5.72
CA GLN A 207 2.02 6.50 5.13
C GLN A 207 0.63 5.90 5.31
N CYS A 208 0.46 4.59 5.11
CA CYS A 208 -0.80 3.91 5.33
C CYS A 208 -1.25 4.02 6.80
N LEU A 209 -0.34 3.82 7.75
CA LEU A 209 -0.64 4.00 9.18
C LEU A 209 -1.05 5.44 9.51
N LYS A 210 -0.34 6.44 8.95
CA LYS A 210 -0.67 7.85 9.14
C LYS A 210 -2.04 8.20 8.53
N HIS A 211 -2.39 7.61 7.39
CA HIS A 211 -3.70 7.79 6.76
C HIS A 211 -4.81 7.21 7.64
N LYS A 212 -4.67 5.94 8.06
CA LYS A 212 -5.63 5.27 8.97
C LYS A 212 -5.83 6.04 10.28
N ALA A 213 -4.77 6.66 10.80
CA ALA A 213 -4.87 7.48 12.01
C ALA A 213 -5.64 8.81 11.80
N LYS A 214 -5.57 9.40 10.60
CA LYS A 214 -6.24 10.67 10.24
C LYS A 214 -7.72 10.50 9.92
N GLU A 215 -8.12 9.37 9.35
CA GLU A 215 -9.53 9.06 9.06
C GLU A 215 -10.38 8.86 10.33
N ARG A 216 -9.77 8.97 11.51
CA ARG A 216 -10.48 9.01 12.78
C ARG A 216 -11.33 10.29 12.87
N PRO A 217 -12.67 10.21 12.90
CA PRO A 217 -13.44 11.32 13.42
C PRO A 217 -13.07 11.51 14.90
N GLU A 218 -12.83 12.75 15.32
CA GLU A 218 -12.67 13.17 16.72
C GLU A 218 -13.93 12.89 17.56
N LYS A 219 -14.36 11.64 17.71
CA LYS A 219 -15.40 11.28 18.69
C LYS A 219 -14.71 10.92 20.00
N ARG A 220 -14.46 11.96 20.81
CA ARG A 220 -14.77 12.05 22.26
C ARG A 220 -14.11 13.30 22.89
N ARG A 221 -14.60 14.49 22.52
CA ARG A 221 -14.82 15.59 23.50
C ARG A 221 -16.30 15.92 23.48
N GLY A 222 -17.05 15.03 24.10
CA GLY A 222 -18.50 15.10 24.25
C GLY A 222 -18.96 14.13 25.32
N ASN A 223 -18.16 13.92 26.36
CA ASN A 223 -18.71 13.49 27.63
C ASN A 223 -19.44 14.72 28.17
N LYS A 224 -20.78 14.75 28.03
CA LYS A 224 -21.61 15.40 29.04
C LYS A 224 -21.42 14.62 30.35
N VAL A 225 -20.27 14.81 31.00
CA VAL A 225 -20.22 14.78 32.45
C VAL A 225 -21.20 15.86 32.87
N ASN A 226 -22.15 15.52 33.75
CA ASN A 226 -23.02 16.48 34.43
C ASN A 226 -22.25 17.79 34.61
N GLU A 227 -22.70 18.86 33.96
CA GLU A 227 -22.29 20.20 34.35
C GLU A 227 -22.71 20.35 35.80
N LEU A 228 -21.78 20.09 36.72
CA LEU A 228 -21.83 20.66 38.04
C LEU A 228 -21.74 22.16 37.82
N ARG A 229 -22.92 22.76 37.74
CA ARG A 229 -23.14 24.20 37.76
C ARG A 229 -22.22 24.77 38.84
N PRO A 230 -21.34 25.74 38.53
CA PRO A 230 -20.55 26.39 39.57
C PRO A 230 -21.52 26.95 40.62
N PRO A 231 -21.26 26.79 41.93
CA PRO A 231 -22.08 27.42 42.94
C PRO A 231 -22.07 28.92 42.68
N HIS A 232 -23.27 29.50 42.53
CA HIS A 232 -23.48 30.93 42.37
C HIS A 232 -22.93 31.61 43.63
N LEU A 233 -21.81 32.32 43.50
CA LEU A 233 -21.39 33.27 44.52
C LEU A 233 -22.40 34.42 44.47
N GLU A 234 -23.24 34.51 45.50
CA GLU A 234 -24.02 35.71 45.77
C GLU A 234 -23.04 36.87 45.96
N GLN A 235 -23.03 37.81 45.02
CA GLN A 235 -22.35 39.07 45.22
C GLN A 235 -23.20 39.91 46.19
N PRO A 236 -22.61 40.40 47.30
CA PRO A 236 -23.35 41.21 48.25
C PRO A 236 -23.76 42.53 47.59
N GLY A 237 -25.00 42.91 47.82
CA GLY A 237 -25.69 43.98 47.10
C GLY A 237 -25.25 45.40 47.46
N GLN A 238 -26.16 46.33 47.09
CA GLN A 238 -26.10 47.80 47.12
C GLN A 238 -25.67 48.39 45.78
N THR A 239 -26.40 49.31 45.14
CA THR A 239 -27.57 50.11 45.52
C THR A 239 -28.15 50.74 44.24
N HIS A 240 -29.46 51.00 44.26
CA HIS A 240 -30.20 51.79 43.27
C HIS A 240 -29.55 53.14 42.95
N ILE A 241 -29.43 53.50 41.66
CA ILE A 241 -29.69 54.88 41.18
C ILE A 241 -30.36 54.81 39.79
N THR A 242 -31.39 55.63 39.64
CA THR A 242 -32.39 55.69 38.56
C THR A 242 -32.03 56.74 37.50
N ALA A 243 -32.56 56.55 36.28
CA ALA A 243 -32.85 57.55 35.22
C ALA A 243 -31.69 57.88 34.24
N CYS A 244 -31.87 58.16 32.94
CA CYS A 244 -33.02 58.58 32.12
C CYS A 244 -32.95 57.99 30.69
N ASN A 245 -34.11 57.88 30.02
CA ASN A 245 -34.25 57.75 28.56
C ASN A 245 -33.71 59.01 27.83
N GLU A 246 -33.28 58.87 26.57
CA GLU A 246 -33.79 59.65 25.42
C GLU A 246 -33.14 59.17 24.09
N SER A 247 -33.95 58.53 23.24
CA SER A 247 -34.18 58.79 21.80
C SER A 247 -33.05 58.89 20.76
N ARG A 248 -33.24 58.11 19.67
CA ARG A 248 -33.23 58.49 18.22
C ARG A 248 -31.95 59.10 17.63
N SER A 249 -31.56 58.96 16.36
CA SER A 249 -31.87 58.16 15.16
C SER A 249 -30.92 58.71 14.06
N HIS A 250 -30.84 58.04 12.90
CA HIS A 250 -30.22 58.51 11.63
C HIS A 250 -28.68 58.45 11.59
N THR A 251 -27.96 58.14 10.51
CA THR A 251 -28.21 57.86 9.08
C THR A 251 -26.85 57.40 8.52
N ALA A 252 -26.79 56.32 7.74
CA ALA A 252 -26.55 56.33 6.29
C ALA A 252 -25.08 56.50 5.80
N SER A 253 -24.84 55.84 4.67
CA SER A 253 -23.71 55.92 3.73
C SER A 253 -22.42 55.18 4.13
N SER A 254 -22.00 54.08 3.47
CA SER A 254 -21.85 53.73 2.05
C SER A 254 -20.42 53.98 1.53
N LEU A 255 -19.97 53.03 0.71
CA LEU A 255 -18.80 53.02 -0.19
C LEU A 255 -17.41 53.02 0.47
N LEU A 256 -16.34 52.46 -0.11
CA LEU A 256 -16.06 51.42 -1.10
C LEU A 256 -14.50 51.36 -1.13
N VAL A 257 -13.93 50.16 -1.25
CA VAL A 257 -12.69 49.79 -2.00
C VAL A 257 -11.41 50.64 -1.92
N ALA A 258 -10.30 49.95 -1.60
CA ALA A 258 -9.04 49.94 -2.36
C ALA A 258 -8.19 48.78 -1.78
N GLU A 259 -8.11 47.60 -2.41
CA GLU A 259 -7.03 47.20 -3.34
C GLU A 259 -5.67 47.87 -3.10
N PHE A 260 -4.75 47.07 -2.54
CA PHE A 260 -3.41 46.80 -3.09
C PHE A 260 -3.07 45.33 -2.83
#